data_AF-A0A7E4VR37-F1
#
_entry.id   AF-A0A7E4VR37-F1
#
_cell.length_a   1.000
_cell.length_b   1.000
_cell.length_c   1.000
_cell.angle_alpha   90.00
_cell.angle_beta   90.00
_cell.angle_gamma   90.00
#
_symmetry.space_group_name_H-M   'P 1'
#
loop_
_entity.id
_entity.type
_entity.pdbx_description
1 polymer ?
#
loop_
_entity_poly.entity_id
_entity_poly.type
_entity_poly.pdbx_seq_one_letter_code
_entity_poly.pdbx_strand_id
1 'polypeptide(L)'
;MTTAHRPTFDPARGGTGRGEGDLSKLSTQYSARDLPSNLKLKYRDRGQAHPDEVREKNLRYELEEKERELKDRKRSSDVAGALEDGSSAKKSRFEPTVIETEDRDLESDNDSDDDDGDDSDSDDGEELKAELEKIKKERALEKAQKEAADRAEQDRIRTEAMINGQTSLGR
;
A
#
# COMPACT_ATOMS: atom_id res chain seq x y z
N MET A 1 -35.84 -21.99 -32.73
CA MET A 1 -34.66 -21.42 -32.04
C MET A 1 -35.06 -20.07 -31.46
N THR A 2 -34.80 -19.81 -30.18
CA THR A 2 -35.17 -18.54 -29.52
C THR A 2 -34.04 -17.51 -29.67
N THR A 3 -34.41 -16.24 -29.90
CA THR A 3 -33.49 -15.15 -30.29
C THR A 3 -33.19 -14.17 -29.16
N ALA A 4 -33.22 -14.63 -27.91
CA ALA A 4 -33.07 -13.77 -26.74
C ALA A 4 -31.62 -13.30 -26.53
N HIS A 5 -30.63 -14.15 -26.85
CA HIS A 5 -29.23 -13.76 -26.83
C HIS A 5 -28.89 -12.98 -28.10
N ARG A 6 -28.59 -11.69 -27.93
CA ARG A 6 -28.21 -10.78 -29.02
C ARG A 6 -26.96 -10.01 -28.60
N PRO A 7 -26.02 -9.75 -29.52
CA PRO A 7 -24.88 -8.88 -29.22
C PRO A 7 -25.34 -7.43 -29.00
N THR A 8 -24.62 -6.70 -28.15
CA THR A 8 -24.80 -5.26 -27.97
C THR A 8 -24.00 -4.51 -29.03
N PHE A 9 -24.69 -3.88 -29.98
CA PHE A 9 -24.04 -3.05 -31.01
C PHE A 9 -23.82 -1.60 -30.54
N ASP A 10 -24.73 -1.09 -29.72
CA ASP A 10 -24.63 0.24 -29.12
C ASP A 10 -24.44 0.12 -27.60
N PRO A 11 -23.42 0.77 -27.00
CA PRO A 11 -23.23 0.75 -25.56
C PRO A 11 -24.22 1.69 -24.84
N ALA A 12 -24.47 1.43 -23.56
CA ALA A 12 -25.24 2.33 -22.72
C ALA A 12 -24.50 3.68 -22.57
N ARG A 13 -25.25 4.79 -22.64
CA ARG A 13 -24.72 6.15 -22.47
C ARG A 13 -24.94 6.62 -21.03
N GLY A 14 -23.95 7.31 -20.45
CA GLY A 14 -24.11 8.02 -19.18
C GLY A 14 -24.94 9.30 -19.33
N GLY A 15 -25.41 9.85 -18.21
CA GLY A 15 -26.15 11.11 -18.10
C GLY A 15 -27.56 10.98 -17.52
N THR A 16 -28.06 9.77 -17.29
CA THR A 16 -29.40 9.51 -16.76
C THR A 16 -29.39 8.71 -15.44
N GLY A 17 -28.22 8.39 -14.92
CA GLY A 17 -28.03 7.56 -13.73
C GLY A 17 -28.08 8.33 -12.40
N ARG A 18 -27.81 7.60 -11.31
CA ARG A 18 -27.62 8.16 -9.96
C ARG A 18 -26.44 9.14 -9.98
N GLY A 19 -26.65 10.36 -9.49
CA GLY A 19 -25.61 11.39 -9.43
C GLY A 19 -25.35 12.10 -10.78
N GLU A 20 -26.15 11.82 -11.81
CA GLU A 20 -26.02 12.44 -13.13
C GLU A 20 -27.24 13.32 -13.42
N GLY A 21 -27.01 14.53 -13.95
CA GLY A 21 -28.07 15.44 -14.40
C GLY A 21 -28.69 16.30 -13.29
N ASP A 22 -29.64 15.74 -12.54
CA ASP A 22 -30.48 16.50 -11.58
C ASP A 22 -30.11 16.17 -10.13
N LEU A 23 -29.36 17.07 -9.49
CA LEU A 23 -29.01 16.99 -8.07
C LEU A 23 -30.20 17.29 -7.14
N SER A 24 -31.39 17.64 -7.66
CA SER A 24 -32.55 17.91 -6.82
C SER A 24 -33.25 16.63 -6.35
N LYS A 25 -33.07 15.50 -7.07
CA LYS A 25 -33.65 14.19 -6.73
C LYS A 25 -32.60 13.25 -6.15
N LEU A 26 -31.84 13.73 -5.18
CA LEU A 26 -30.79 12.94 -4.54
C LEU A 26 -31.43 11.80 -3.72
N SER A 27 -31.02 10.57 -4.07
CA SER A 27 -31.34 9.36 -3.31
C SER A 27 -30.56 9.37 -1.99
N THR A 28 -31.18 8.89 -0.92
CA THR A 28 -30.51 8.69 0.39
C THR A 28 -29.68 7.42 0.47
N GLN A 29 -29.73 6.58 -0.56
CA GLN A 29 -28.93 5.36 -0.66
C GLN A 29 -27.46 5.68 -0.96
N TYR A 30 -26.55 5.13 -0.16
CA TYR A 30 -25.10 5.18 -0.37
C TYR A 30 -24.50 3.77 -0.29
N SER A 31 -23.43 3.52 -1.04
CA SER A 31 -22.68 2.25 -0.97
C SER A 31 -21.66 2.27 0.15
N ALA A 32 -21.20 1.11 0.60
CA ALA A 32 -20.08 0.99 1.54
C ALA A 32 -18.78 1.66 1.01
N ARG A 33 -18.64 1.80 -0.31
CA ARG A 33 -17.50 2.47 -0.95
C ARG A 33 -17.61 3.99 -0.99
N ASP A 34 -18.81 4.54 -0.81
CA ASP A 34 -19.06 5.99 -0.83
C ASP A 34 -18.87 6.62 0.55
N LEU A 35 -18.52 5.83 1.57
CA LEU A 35 -18.18 6.35 2.89
C LEU A 35 -16.92 7.23 2.81
N PRO A 36 -16.81 8.26 3.67
CA PRO A 36 -15.66 9.15 3.68
C PRO A 36 -14.33 8.40 3.80
N SER A 37 -13.50 8.50 2.77
CA SER A 37 -12.15 7.92 2.71
C SER A 37 -11.22 8.83 1.92
N ASN A 38 -9.94 8.89 2.31
CA ASN A 38 -8.90 9.71 1.65
C ASN A 38 -9.30 11.18 1.42
N LEU A 39 -9.80 11.83 2.48
CA LEU A 39 -10.26 13.23 2.42
C LEU A 39 -9.13 14.26 2.20
N LYS A 40 -7.86 13.84 2.27
CA LYS A 40 -6.69 14.70 2.11
C LYS A 40 -5.93 14.37 0.83
N LEU A 41 -5.92 15.32 -0.11
CA LEU A 41 -5.09 15.25 -1.30
C LEU A 41 -3.62 15.49 -0.94
N LYS A 42 -2.74 14.64 -1.46
CA LYS A 42 -1.29 14.82 -1.38
C LYS A 42 -0.82 15.68 -2.55
N TYR A 43 0.05 16.63 -2.28
CA TYR A 43 0.71 17.43 -3.30
C TYR A 43 2.15 16.93 -3.48
N ARG A 44 2.72 17.18 -4.66
CA ARG A 44 4.14 16.92 -4.88
C ARG A 44 4.93 17.96 -4.12
N ASP A 45 5.94 17.54 -3.35
CA ASP A 45 6.88 18.47 -2.73
C ASP A 45 7.98 18.89 -3.73
N ARG A 46 8.78 19.89 -3.34
CA ARG A 46 10.01 20.23 -4.08
C ARG A 46 10.94 19.02 -4.12
N GLY A 47 11.55 18.76 -5.29
CA GLY A 47 12.32 17.55 -5.55
C GLY A 47 11.51 16.33 -6.00
N GLN A 48 10.18 16.31 -5.84
CA GLN A 48 9.30 15.24 -6.34
C GLN A 48 8.68 15.56 -7.71
N ALA A 49 9.38 16.33 -8.54
CA ALA A 49 8.85 16.94 -9.76
C ALA A 49 7.68 17.91 -9.47
N HIS A 50 7.92 18.86 -8.56
CA HIS A 50 7.01 19.99 -8.36
C HIS A 50 6.80 20.74 -9.69
N PRO A 51 5.57 21.18 -10.03
CA PRO A 51 5.28 21.78 -11.33
C PRO A 51 6.15 22.99 -11.67
N ASP A 52 6.58 23.77 -10.67
CA ASP A 52 7.47 24.92 -10.90
C ASP A 52 8.86 24.49 -11.37
N GLU A 53 9.44 23.45 -10.78
CA GLU A 53 10.74 22.91 -11.21
C GLU A 53 10.68 22.34 -12.62
N VAL A 54 9.55 21.71 -12.97
CA VAL A 54 9.35 21.15 -14.31
C VAL A 54 9.25 22.26 -15.36
N ARG A 55 8.66 23.41 -15.01
CA ARG A 55 8.56 24.57 -15.92
C ARG A 55 9.91 25.22 -16.20
N GLU A 56 10.80 25.24 -15.23
CA GLU A 56 12.13 25.85 -15.38
C GLU A 56 13.13 24.94 -16.11
N LYS A 57 12.89 23.63 -16.17
CA LYS A 57 13.79 22.65 -16.78
C LYS A 57 13.68 22.58 -18.30
N ASN A 58 14.84 22.52 -18.96
CA ASN A 58 14.93 22.21 -20.39
C ASN A 58 14.85 20.70 -20.63
N LEU A 59 13.63 20.15 -20.63
CA LEU A 59 13.38 18.71 -20.72
C LEU A 59 14.01 18.03 -21.94
N ARG A 60 14.11 18.74 -23.07
CA ARG A 60 14.71 18.20 -24.30
C ARG A 60 16.20 17.91 -24.14
N TYR A 61 16.93 18.82 -23.49
CA TYR A 61 18.37 18.67 -23.28
C TYR A 61 18.65 17.54 -22.28
N GLU A 62 17.93 17.52 -21.15
CA GLU A 62 18.06 16.47 -20.14
C GLU A 62 17.74 15.07 -20.69
N LEU A 63 16.73 14.98 -21.56
CA LEU A 63 16.38 13.73 -22.25
C LEU A 63 17.50 13.27 -23.17
N GLU A 64 18.03 14.17 -24.02
CA GLU A 64 19.09 13.81 -24.98
C GLU A 64 20.38 13.37 -24.27
N GLU A 65 20.73 14.03 -23.17
CA GLU A 65 21.87 13.66 -22.33
C GLU A 65 21.69 12.27 -21.70
N LYS A 66 20.53 12.01 -21.09
CA LYS A 66 20.20 10.70 -20.51
C LYS A 66 20.16 9.59 -21.55
N GLU A 67 19.61 9.87 -22.74
CA GLU A 67 19.60 8.92 -23.86
C GLU A 67 21.02 8.61 -24.35
N ARG A 68 21.90 9.61 -24.42
CA ARG A 68 23.30 9.42 -24.78
C ARG A 68 24.00 8.52 -23.76
N GLU A 69 23.85 8.82 -22.47
CA GLU A 69 24.43 7.98 -21.40
C GLU A 69 23.90 6.54 -21.44
N LEU A 70 22.58 6.36 -21.58
CA LEU A 70 21.99 5.03 -21.68
C LEU A 70 22.47 4.28 -22.93
N LYS A 71 22.67 4.98 -24.04
CA LYS A 71 23.21 4.39 -25.27
C LYS A 71 24.67 3.98 -25.10
N ASP A 72 25.47 4.76 -24.39
CA ASP A 72 26.87 4.43 -24.12
C ASP A 72 26.99 3.28 -23.12
N ARG A 73 26.16 3.26 -22.06
CA ARG A 73 26.03 2.10 -21.16
C ARG A 73 25.57 0.86 -21.91
N LYS A 74 24.58 0.99 -22.80
CA LYS A 74 24.09 -0.11 -23.63
C LYS A 74 25.17 -0.63 -24.58
N ARG A 75 25.93 0.25 -25.24
CA ARG A 75 27.08 -0.16 -26.07
C ARG A 75 28.15 -0.86 -25.24
N SER A 76 28.43 -0.38 -24.04
CA SER A 76 29.35 -1.04 -23.12
C SER A 76 28.84 -2.41 -22.67
N SER A 77 27.54 -2.56 -22.41
CA SER A 77 26.94 -3.84 -22.04
C SER A 77 26.78 -4.80 -23.22
N ASP A 78 26.54 -4.28 -24.43
CA ASP A 78 26.51 -5.08 -25.67
C ASP A 78 27.92 -5.53 -26.05
N VAL A 79 28.97 -4.74 -25.77
CA VAL A 79 30.38 -5.16 -25.93
C VAL A 79 30.78 -6.17 -24.85
N ALA A 80 30.36 -5.98 -23.60
CA ALA A 80 30.55 -6.97 -22.53
C ALA A 80 29.77 -8.27 -22.81
N GLY A 81 28.54 -8.16 -23.32
CA GLY A 81 27.71 -9.29 -23.74
C GLY A 81 28.21 -9.97 -25.03
N ALA A 82 28.86 -9.24 -25.95
CA ALA A 82 29.48 -9.82 -27.14
C ALA A 82 30.85 -10.46 -26.86
N LEU A 83 31.50 -10.13 -25.74
CA LEU A 83 32.72 -10.83 -25.26
C LEU A 83 32.39 -12.13 -24.51
N GLU A 84 31.17 -12.26 -23.96
CA GLU A 84 30.70 -13.53 -23.36
C GLU A 84 29.83 -14.37 -24.31
N ASP A 85 29.14 -13.78 -25.30
CA ASP A 85 28.29 -14.51 -26.24
C ASP A 85 28.95 -14.70 -27.61
N GLY A 86 30.04 -15.47 -27.59
CA GLY A 86 30.54 -16.19 -28.76
C GLY A 86 29.73 -17.45 -29.09
N SER A 87 28.57 -17.68 -28.46
CA SER A 87 27.87 -18.96 -28.58
C SER A 87 26.36 -18.91 -28.29
N SER A 88 25.55 -18.18 -29.06
CA SER A 88 24.22 -18.67 -29.49
C SER A 88 23.43 -17.66 -30.33
N ALA A 89 23.74 -17.62 -31.62
CA ALA A 89 22.80 -17.09 -32.61
C ALA A 89 21.53 -17.98 -32.70
N LYS A 90 20.53 -17.78 -31.84
CA LYS A 90 19.15 -18.26 -32.04
C LYS A 90 18.13 -17.23 -31.57
N LYS A 91 17.51 -16.59 -32.56
CA LYS A 91 16.34 -15.69 -32.47
C LYS A 91 15.27 -16.29 -31.54
N SER A 92 15.03 -15.65 -30.39
CA SER A 92 13.83 -15.91 -29.57
C SER A 92 12.64 -15.19 -30.19
N ARG A 93 11.82 -15.97 -30.88
CA ARG A 93 10.50 -15.58 -31.38
C ARG A 93 9.58 -15.38 -30.17
N PHE A 94 9.14 -14.15 -29.96
CA PHE A 94 8.20 -13.77 -28.92
C PHE A 94 6.80 -14.28 -29.29
N GLU A 95 6.28 -15.28 -28.57
CA GLU A 95 4.86 -15.65 -28.61
C GLU A 95 4.16 -15.13 -27.35
N PRO A 96 3.00 -14.47 -27.47
CA PRO A 96 2.25 -13.99 -26.32
C PRO A 96 1.40 -15.12 -25.72
N THR A 97 1.77 -15.61 -24.55
CA THR A 97 0.93 -16.53 -23.76
C THR A 97 -0.26 -15.77 -23.18
N VAL A 98 -1.46 -16.25 -23.52
CA VAL A 98 -2.76 -15.79 -23.06
C VAL A 98 -2.83 -16.01 -21.54
N ILE A 99 -3.16 -14.94 -20.81
CA ILE A 99 -3.39 -14.97 -19.36
C ILE A 99 -4.80 -15.48 -19.13
N GLU A 100 -4.92 -16.78 -18.81
CA GLU A 100 -6.16 -17.39 -18.32
C GLU A 100 -6.12 -17.37 -16.80
N THR A 101 -7.10 -16.70 -16.21
CA THR A 101 -7.27 -16.56 -14.76
C THR A 101 -7.95 -17.80 -14.21
N GLU A 102 -7.19 -18.67 -13.53
CA GLU A 102 -7.73 -19.78 -12.74
C GLU A 102 -7.39 -19.57 -11.26
N ASP A 103 -8.47 -19.39 -10.50
CA ASP A 103 -8.74 -19.76 -9.11
C ASP A 103 -7.63 -19.68 -8.05
N ARG A 104 -7.89 -18.74 -7.13
CA ARG A 104 -7.29 -18.61 -5.81
C ARG A 104 -7.73 -19.78 -4.93
N ASP A 105 -6.79 -20.59 -4.50
CA ASP A 105 -6.78 -21.26 -3.19
C ASP A 105 -5.33 -21.54 -2.82
N LEU A 106 -4.70 -20.58 -2.15
CA LEU A 106 -3.42 -20.77 -1.47
C LEU A 106 -3.63 -20.49 0.01
N GLU A 107 -3.93 -21.57 0.73
CA GLU A 107 -3.84 -21.66 2.18
C GLU A 107 -2.40 -21.32 2.58
N SER A 108 -2.20 -20.10 3.08
CA SER A 108 -0.92 -19.67 3.64
C SER A 108 -0.83 -20.14 5.09
N ASP A 109 -0.63 -21.44 5.27
CA ASP A 109 -0.05 -22.01 6.49
C ASP A 109 1.46 -22.10 6.23
N ASN A 110 2.20 -21.04 6.58
CA ASN A 110 3.65 -21.12 6.61
C ASN A 110 4.12 -20.81 8.02
N ASP A 111 4.60 -21.89 8.61
CA ASP A 111 5.19 -22.04 9.92
C ASP A 111 6.24 -20.96 10.18
N SER A 112 6.24 -20.50 11.43
CA SER A 112 7.18 -19.52 11.95
C SER A 112 8.53 -20.22 12.12
N ASP A 113 9.37 -20.19 11.09
CA ASP A 113 10.76 -20.64 11.22
C ASP A 113 11.60 -19.51 11.83
N ASP A 114 11.93 -19.71 13.09
CA ASP A 114 12.79 -18.93 13.96
C ASP A 114 14.24 -19.23 13.58
N ASP A 115 14.76 -18.53 12.57
CA ASP A 115 16.18 -18.65 12.16
C ASP A 115 17.04 -17.71 13.02
N ASP A 116 17.38 -18.22 14.21
CA ASP A 116 18.44 -17.73 15.08
C ASP A 116 19.80 -18.01 14.44
N GLY A 117 20.42 -17.01 13.82
CA GLY A 117 21.80 -17.15 13.31
C GLY A 117 22.42 -15.97 12.58
N ASP A 118 22.93 -14.98 13.31
CA ASP A 118 24.25 -14.37 13.00
C ASP A 118 24.80 -13.62 14.24
N ASP A 119 25.62 -14.32 15.02
CA ASP A 119 26.39 -13.77 16.14
C ASP A 119 27.69 -13.14 15.59
N SER A 120 27.54 -11.95 15.02
CA SER A 120 28.69 -11.09 14.72
C SER A 120 28.97 -10.24 15.95
N ASP A 121 29.90 -10.70 16.79
CA ASP A 121 30.51 -10.01 17.93
C ASP A 121 31.24 -8.73 17.44
N SER A 122 30.46 -7.70 17.15
CA SER A 122 30.93 -6.35 16.84
C SER A 122 30.45 -5.42 17.94
N ASP A 123 31.38 -4.66 18.54
CA ASP A 123 31.13 -3.72 19.65
C ASP A 123 29.95 -2.75 19.38
N ASP A 124 29.63 -2.46 18.12
CA ASP A 124 28.49 -1.62 17.71
C ASP A 124 27.11 -2.27 17.96
N GLY A 125 27.03 -3.61 18.07
CA GLY A 125 25.79 -4.35 18.30
C GLY A 125 25.33 -4.36 19.77
N GLU A 126 26.26 -4.28 20.71
CA GLU A 126 25.96 -4.27 22.15
C GLU A 126 25.29 -2.96 22.58
N GLU A 127 25.74 -1.83 22.04
CA GLU A 127 25.15 -0.51 22.31
C GLU A 127 23.70 -0.44 21.82
N LEU A 128 23.42 -0.98 20.62
CA LEU A 128 22.07 -1.04 20.05
C LEU A 128 21.12 -1.95 20.85
N LYS A 129 21.62 -3.10 21.33
CA LYS A 129 20.83 -4.01 22.19
C LYS A 129 20.49 -3.32 23.52
N ALA A 130 21.42 -2.57 24.11
CA ALA A 130 21.18 -1.82 25.35
C ALA A 130 20.18 -0.66 25.18
N GLU A 131 20.17 0.03 24.04
CA GLU A 131 19.20 1.07 23.74
C GLU A 131 17.78 0.50 23.51
N LEU A 132 17.68 -0.63 22.80
CA LEU A 132 16.40 -1.33 22.63
C LEU A 132 15.82 -1.83 23.96
N GLU A 133 16.67 -2.31 24.86
CA GLU A 133 16.24 -2.69 26.21
C GLU A 133 15.73 -1.50 27.03
N LYS A 134 16.37 -0.33 26.92
CA LYS A 134 15.87 0.90 27.56
C LYS A 134 14.51 1.29 27.02
N ILE A 135 14.32 1.27 25.70
CA ILE A 135 13.03 1.60 25.06
C ILE A 135 11.95 0.59 25.46
N LYS A 136 12.27 -0.71 25.53
CA LYS A 136 11.32 -1.75 25.98
C LYS A 136 10.94 -1.57 27.45
N LYS A 137 11.89 -1.26 28.33
CA LYS A 137 11.64 -1.00 29.76
C LYS A 137 10.79 0.26 29.95
N GLU A 138 11.07 1.33 29.20
CA GLU A 138 10.28 2.56 29.23
C GLU A 138 8.85 2.34 28.75
N ARG A 139 8.65 1.65 27.61
CA ARG A 139 7.32 1.29 27.12
C ARG A 139 6.54 0.37 28.06
N ALA A 140 7.22 -0.58 28.70
CA ALA A 140 6.57 -1.47 29.65
C ALA A 140 6.08 -0.69 30.88
N LEU A 141 6.86 0.27 31.36
CA LEU A 141 6.47 1.15 32.47
C LEU A 141 5.34 2.10 32.09
N GLU A 142 5.39 2.72 30.91
CA GLU A 142 4.31 3.58 30.40
C GLU A 142 3.01 2.78 30.23
N LYS A 143 3.08 1.58 29.66
CA LYS A 143 1.93 0.70 29.50
C LYS A 143 1.35 0.26 30.85
N ALA A 144 2.21 -0.07 31.83
CA ALA A 144 1.76 -0.43 33.17
C ALA A 144 1.13 0.77 33.91
N GLN A 145 1.66 1.97 33.74
CA GLN A 145 1.07 3.19 34.32
C GLN A 145 -0.29 3.51 33.69
N LYS A 146 -0.40 3.36 32.36
CA LYS A 146 -1.66 3.56 31.64
C LYS A 146 -2.72 2.53 32.05
N GLU A 147 -2.35 1.25 32.15
CA GLU A 147 -3.27 0.20 32.58
C GLU A 147 -3.71 0.39 34.04
N ALA A 148 -2.83 0.86 34.92
CA ALA A 148 -3.19 1.19 36.30
C ALA A 148 -4.15 2.40 36.39
N ALA A 149 -3.97 3.40 35.53
CA ALA A 149 -4.88 4.55 35.43
C ALA A 149 -6.25 4.13 34.89
N ASP A 150 -6.28 3.37 33.79
CA ASP A 150 -7.52 2.85 33.19
C ASP A 150 -8.27 1.95 34.18
N ARG A 151 -7.56 1.12 34.95
CA ARG A 151 -8.16 0.28 35.99
C ARG A 151 -8.73 1.10 37.14
N ALA A 152 -8.04 2.15 37.57
CA ALA A 152 -8.55 3.07 38.60
C ALA A 152 -9.78 3.85 38.12
N GLU A 153 -9.82 4.24 36.84
CA GLU A 153 -10.99 4.87 36.23
C GLU A 153 -12.17 3.89 36.14
N GLN A 154 -11.93 2.63 35.75
CA GLN A 154 -12.97 1.61 35.76
C GLN A 154 -13.51 1.33 37.16
N ASP A 155 -12.64 1.30 38.17
CA ASP A 155 -13.07 1.14 39.57
C ASP A 155 -13.86 2.36 40.05
N ARG A 156 -13.49 3.59 39.64
CA ARG A 156 -14.29 4.81 39.90
C ARG A 156 -15.64 4.77 39.21
N ILE A 157 -15.70 4.38 37.94
CA ILE A 157 -16.95 4.22 37.20
C ILE A 157 -17.82 3.15 37.85
N ARG A 158 -17.21 2.06 38.34
CA ARG A 158 -17.92 0.96 39.02
C ARG A 158 -18.47 1.39 40.38
N THR A 159 -17.72 2.18 41.15
CA THR A 159 -18.19 2.72 42.43
C THR A 159 -19.24 3.81 42.21
N GLU A 160 -19.08 4.67 41.21
CA GLU A 160 -20.10 5.65 40.80
C GLU A 160 -21.38 4.96 40.30
N ALA A 161 -21.29 3.87 39.55
CA ALA A 161 -22.44 3.07 39.13
C ALA A 161 -23.13 2.37 40.33
N MET A 162 -22.38 1.92 41.33
CA MET A 162 -22.95 1.41 42.58
C MET A 162 -23.60 2.51 43.44
N ILE A 163 -23.02 3.72 43.48
CA ILE A 163 -23.53 4.86 44.27
C ILE A 163 -24.72 5.54 43.60
N ASN A 164 -24.69 5.71 42.28
CA ASN A 164 -25.78 6.32 41.49
C ASN A 164 -26.94 5.38 41.22
N GLY A 165 -26.95 4.18 41.83
CA GLY A 165 -28.14 3.36 41.99
C GLY A 165 -28.90 3.14 40.69
N GLN A 166 -28.21 2.75 39.62
CA GLN A 166 -28.88 2.30 38.41
C GLN A 166 -29.51 0.92 38.71
N THR A 167 -30.67 0.94 39.37
CA THR A 167 -31.51 -0.22 39.60
C THR A 167 -32.01 -0.68 38.23
N SER A 168 -31.45 -1.78 37.74
CA SER A 168 -31.98 -2.49 36.58
C SER A 168 -33.34 -3.06 36.94
N LEU A 169 -34.40 -2.27 36.71
CA LEU A 169 -35.75 -2.79 36.50
C LEU A 169 -35.72 -3.68 35.26
N GLY A 170 -35.79 -4.99 35.48
CA GLY A 170 -35.73 -5.98 34.40
C GLY A 170 -35.97 -7.42 34.85
N ARG A 171 -37.14 -7.71 35.42
CA ARG A 171 -38.05 -8.83 35.08
C ARG A 171 -39.21 -8.94 36.06
#